data_AF-A0A852J7V1-F1
#
_entry.id   AF-A0A852J7V1-F1
#
_cell.length_a   1.000
_cell.length_b   1.000
_cell.length_c   1.000
_cell.angle_alpha   90.00
_cell.angle_beta   90.00
_cell.angle_gamma   90.00
#
_symmetry.space_group_name_H-M   'P 1'
#
loop_
_entity.id
_entity.type
_entity.pdbx_description
1 polymer ?
#
loop_
_entity_poly.entity_id
_entity_poly.type
_entity_poly.pdbx_seq_one_letter_code
_entity_poly.pdbx_strand_id
1 'polypeptide(L)'
;MLSPGLTTVRSHRLKKRLCFLLKLVCFVSSVLIFCEILIYYLVIFQCQWPEVKGGDHSREKEPSTSVLKAIILADTHLLGEIKGHWLDKLRREWQMERSFQTALWLLQPDIVFILGDVFDEGKWSSPQAWADDVRRFQKMFQCPVSTELVVVVGNHDIGFHYEMTAYKVNRFEKVFNFTSGKLITRKGVNFILVNSVAMEGDGCALCRASEAKLVALSHQLNCSQQKPNHSDKRCSNVEKLPSSEPILLQHYPLYRKNDAECSGEDSASPEEKKIPFKEKYDVLSQEASQKLMWWFRPRLVLSGHTHSGCEVLHAGRIPEVSVPSFSWRNRNNPGFVMGSITPTDFSLQKCFLPYESRVLTTYCAAGALLVILVLAHFQLLTPPFCFAQRLISKHKAV
;
A
#
# COMPACT_ATOMS: atom_id res chain seq x y z
N MET A 1 -60.50 33.49 21.01
CA MET A 1 -60.42 33.06 19.60
C MET A 1 -59.05 33.43 19.03
N LEU A 2 -58.16 32.47 18.81
CA LEU A 2 -56.87 32.70 18.15
C LEU A 2 -57.11 32.90 16.64
N SER A 3 -56.62 34.01 16.10
CA SER A 3 -56.86 34.42 14.71
C SER A 3 -56.18 33.46 13.70
N PRO A 4 -56.88 32.99 12.65
CA PRO A 4 -56.38 31.98 11.69
C PRO A 4 -55.15 32.41 10.87
N GLY A 5 -54.80 33.71 10.86
CA GLY A 5 -53.58 34.22 10.24
C GLY A 5 -52.28 33.86 11.00
N LEU A 6 -52.35 33.72 12.33
CA LEU A 6 -51.17 33.48 13.17
C LEU A 6 -50.66 32.02 13.07
N THR A 7 -51.57 31.07 12.94
CA THR A 7 -51.26 29.64 12.74
C THR A 7 -50.63 29.38 11.37
N THR A 8 -51.11 30.04 10.33
CA THR A 8 -50.62 29.90 8.94
C THR A 8 -49.21 30.48 8.79
N VAL A 9 -48.93 31.65 9.36
CA VAL A 9 -47.59 32.27 9.35
C VAL A 9 -46.57 31.45 10.16
N ARG A 10 -46.99 30.87 11.30
CA ARG A 10 -46.15 30.00 12.13
C ARG A 10 -45.82 28.69 11.42
N SER A 11 -46.79 28.09 10.71
CA SER A 11 -46.60 26.91 9.85
C SER A 11 -45.63 27.18 8.69
N HIS A 12 -45.73 28.33 8.03
CA HIS A 12 -44.83 28.69 6.93
C HIS A 12 -43.38 28.95 7.38
N ARG A 13 -43.16 29.60 8.53
CA ARG A 13 -41.82 29.75 9.13
C ARG A 13 -41.22 28.42 9.55
N LEU A 14 -42.03 27.52 10.10
CA LEU A 14 -41.60 26.16 10.47
C LEU A 14 -41.17 25.36 9.22
N LYS A 15 -41.97 25.39 8.15
CA LYS A 15 -41.64 24.75 6.86
C LYS A 15 -40.34 25.29 6.26
N LYS A 16 -40.11 26.61 6.30
CA LYS A 16 -38.86 27.23 5.82
C LYS A 16 -37.63 26.80 6.62
N ARG A 17 -37.74 26.75 7.96
CA ARG A 17 -36.66 26.28 8.84
C ARG A 17 -36.36 24.79 8.62
N LEU A 18 -37.40 23.98 8.49
CA LEU A 18 -37.25 22.54 8.20
C LEU A 18 -36.59 22.30 6.84
N CYS A 19 -37.01 23.03 5.79
CA CYS A 19 -36.39 22.94 4.47
C CYS A 19 -34.91 23.37 4.49
N PHE A 20 -34.56 24.43 5.23
CA PHE A 20 -33.18 24.85 5.39
C PHE A 20 -32.34 23.80 6.14
N LEU A 21 -32.85 23.26 7.26
CA LEU A 21 -32.19 22.18 7.99
C LEU A 21 -31.97 20.96 7.09
N LEU A 22 -32.97 20.57 6.29
CA LEU A 22 -32.84 19.46 5.35
C LEU A 22 -31.72 19.72 4.33
N LYS A 23 -31.63 20.93 3.78
CA LYS A 23 -30.54 21.31 2.87
C LYS A 23 -29.16 21.21 3.53
N LEU A 24 -29.02 21.64 4.79
CA LEU A 24 -27.77 21.52 5.54
C LEU A 24 -27.40 20.05 5.77
N VAL A 25 -28.37 19.22 6.17
CA VAL A 25 -28.17 17.77 6.35
C VAL A 25 -27.75 17.14 5.02
N CYS A 26 -28.47 17.40 3.93
CA CYS A 26 -28.12 16.89 2.61
C CYS A 26 -26.70 17.33 2.18
N PHE A 27 -26.32 18.58 2.44
CA PHE A 27 -24.99 19.08 2.12
C PHE A 27 -23.90 18.35 2.92
N VAL A 28 -24.05 18.28 4.25
CA VAL A 28 -23.08 17.59 5.13
C VAL A 28 -22.98 16.10 4.76
N SER A 29 -24.12 15.43 4.55
CA SER A 29 -24.14 14.03 4.11
C SER A 29 -23.46 13.84 2.76
N SER A 30 -23.66 14.74 1.80
CA SER A 30 -23.02 14.65 0.48
C SER A 30 -21.50 14.77 0.58
N VAL A 31 -21.00 15.69 1.40
CA VAL A 31 -19.55 15.87 1.63
C VAL A 31 -18.96 14.64 2.32
N LEU A 32 -19.63 14.11 3.35
CA LEU A 32 -19.19 12.88 4.03
C LEU A 32 -19.16 11.69 3.07
N ILE A 33 -20.23 11.48 2.29
CA ILE A 33 -20.29 10.39 1.29
C ILE A 33 -19.18 10.55 0.26
N PHE A 34 -18.91 11.77 -0.20
CA PHE A 34 -17.84 12.03 -1.16
C PHE A 34 -16.46 11.70 -0.58
N CYS A 35 -16.11 12.29 0.57
CA CYS A 35 -14.78 12.18 1.18
C CYS A 35 -14.51 10.79 1.79
N GLU A 36 -15.53 10.11 2.30
CA GLU A 36 -15.36 8.82 2.99
C GLU A 36 -15.58 7.61 2.08
N ILE A 37 -16.22 7.78 0.93
CA ILE A 37 -16.58 6.66 0.04
C ILE A 37 -16.23 6.98 -1.42
N LEU A 38 -16.88 7.96 -2.04
CA LEU A 38 -16.82 8.11 -3.50
C LEU A 38 -15.42 8.45 -4.02
N ILE A 39 -14.63 9.21 -3.27
CA ILE A 39 -13.30 9.64 -3.71
C ILE A 39 -12.37 8.45 -4.01
N TYR A 40 -12.47 7.35 -3.25
CA TYR A 40 -11.67 6.15 -3.49
C TYR A 40 -12.03 5.49 -4.81
N TYR A 41 -13.32 5.39 -5.14
CA TYR A 41 -13.78 4.86 -6.42
C TYR A 41 -13.31 5.74 -7.57
N LEU A 42 -13.47 7.06 -7.45
CA LEU A 42 -13.08 8.00 -8.50
C LEU A 42 -11.58 7.95 -8.80
N VAL A 43 -10.73 7.82 -7.77
CA VAL A 43 -9.28 7.77 -7.95
C VAL A 43 -8.85 6.39 -8.48
N ILE A 44 -9.32 5.30 -7.88
CA ILE A 44 -8.86 3.95 -8.24
C ILE A 44 -9.42 3.49 -9.59
N PHE A 45 -10.61 3.95 -9.99
CA PHE A 45 -11.20 3.63 -11.31
C PHE A 45 -10.35 4.11 -12.50
N GLN A 46 -9.45 5.07 -12.27
CA GLN A 46 -8.51 5.56 -13.29
C GLN A 46 -7.34 4.58 -13.53
N CYS A 47 -7.14 3.61 -12.63
CA CYS A 47 -6.06 2.64 -12.75
C CYS A 47 -6.47 1.48 -13.67
N GLN A 48 -5.58 1.10 -14.57
CA GLN A 48 -5.79 0.01 -15.51
C GLN A 48 -4.69 -1.03 -15.38
N TRP A 49 -5.01 -2.28 -15.70
CA TRP A 49 -4.01 -3.34 -15.73
C TRP A 49 -3.02 -3.07 -16.85
N PRO A 50 -1.70 -2.99 -16.57
CA PRO A 50 -0.72 -2.73 -17.60
C PRO A 50 -0.64 -3.91 -18.57
N GLU A 51 -0.48 -3.64 -19.86
CA GLU A 51 -0.36 -4.69 -20.87
C GLU A 51 1.05 -5.28 -20.85
N VAL A 52 1.13 -6.61 -20.91
CA VAL A 52 2.40 -7.32 -21.15
C VAL A 52 2.58 -7.37 -22.66
N LYS A 53 3.69 -6.82 -23.16
CA LYS A 53 4.02 -6.91 -24.58
C LYS A 53 4.29 -8.38 -24.90
N GLY A 54 3.29 -9.07 -25.45
CA GLY A 54 3.50 -10.39 -26.03
C GLY A 54 4.62 -10.28 -27.06
N GLY A 55 5.61 -11.17 -26.98
CA GLY A 55 6.67 -11.25 -27.97
C GLY A 55 6.06 -11.24 -29.37
N ASP A 56 6.59 -10.34 -30.20
CA ASP A 56 6.18 -10.11 -31.57
C ASP A 56 6.13 -11.43 -32.37
N HIS A 57 5.24 -11.44 -33.36
CA HIS A 57 4.79 -12.55 -34.19
C HIS A 57 5.79 -13.70 -34.44
N SER A 58 5.24 -14.92 -34.50
CA SER A 58 5.79 -16.19 -35.01
C SER A 58 6.46 -17.14 -34.00
N ARG A 59 5.64 -17.92 -33.29
CA ARG A 59 5.84 -19.37 -33.07
C ARG A 59 4.55 -20.01 -32.57
N GLU A 60 4.33 -21.22 -33.05
CA GLU A 60 3.07 -21.97 -33.05
C GLU A 60 2.48 -22.17 -31.65
N LYS A 61 1.15 -21.98 -31.56
CA LYS A 61 0.21 -22.63 -30.62
C LYS A 61 0.80 -23.04 -29.26
N GLU A 62 1.30 -22.11 -28.46
CA GLU A 62 1.23 -22.29 -27.01
C GLU A 62 -0.14 -21.82 -26.51
N PRO A 63 -0.81 -22.57 -25.61
CA PRO A 63 -2.06 -22.11 -25.03
C PRO A 63 -1.79 -20.78 -24.35
N SER A 64 -2.61 -19.77 -24.66
CA SER A 64 -2.55 -18.43 -24.09
C SER A 64 -2.12 -18.48 -22.63
N THR A 65 -0.87 -18.15 -22.32
CA THR A 65 -0.38 -18.20 -20.93
C THR A 65 -1.23 -17.23 -20.14
N SER A 66 -2.05 -17.74 -19.22
CA SER A 66 -2.98 -16.90 -18.46
C SER A 66 -2.20 -15.83 -17.71
N VAL A 67 -2.44 -14.56 -18.04
CA VAL A 67 -1.81 -13.43 -17.34
C VAL A 67 -2.25 -13.46 -15.88
N LEU A 68 -1.29 -13.38 -14.96
CA LEU A 68 -1.49 -13.22 -13.54
C LEU A 68 -1.57 -11.74 -13.20
N LYS A 69 -2.70 -11.32 -12.63
CA LYS A 69 -2.94 -9.96 -12.15
C LYS A 69 -2.64 -9.89 -10.66
N ALA A 70 -1.60 -9.15 -10.30
CA ALA A 70 -1.13 -8.99 -8.94
C ALA A 70 -1.29 -7.54 -8.46
N ILE A 71 -1.81 -7.34 -7.25
CA ILE A 71 -1.67 -6.07 -6.51
C ILE A 71 -0.55 -6.24 -5.49
N ILE A 72 0.32 -5.25 -5.37
CA ILE A 72 1.44 -5.25 -4.44
C ILE A 72 1.38 -3.98 -3.58
N LEU A 73 1.24 -4.19 -2.27
CA LEU A 73 1.17 -3.17 -1.22
C LEU A 73 2.44 -3.25 -0.35
N ALA A 74 2.76 -2.17 0.35
CA ALA A 74 3.77 -2.17 1.40
C ALA A 74 3.37 -1.23 2.53
N ASP A 75 3.97 -1.42 3.70
CA ASP A 75 3.98 -0.46 4.81
C ASP A 75 2.57 0.02 5.18
N THR A 76 1.67 -0.92 5.54
CA THR A 76 0.32 -0.55 5.97
C THR A 76 0.32 0.08 7.37
N HIS A 77 1.28 -0.28 8.23
CA HIS A 77 1.45 0.27 9.58
C HIS A 77 0.14 0.40 10.36
N LEU A 78 -0.59 -0.70 10.56
CA LEU A 78 -1.76 -0.71 11.44
C LEU A 78 -1.32 -0.22 12.83
N LEU A 79 -2.02 0.79 13.34
CA LEU A 79 -1.62 1.45 14.58
C LEU A 79 -1.90 0.52 15.76
N GLY A 80 -0.87 0.29 16.57
CA GLY A 80 -0.99 -0.52 17.78
C GLY A 80 -1.54 0.24 18.97
N GLU A 81 -1.52 -0.42 20.12
CA GLU A 81 -2.07 0.08 21.38
C GLU A 81 -1.17 1.11 22.07
N ILE A 82 0.15 1.07 21.84
CA ILE A 82 1.13 1.77 22.68
C ILE A 82 1.32 3.22 22.24
N LYS A 83 1.58 3.46 20.95
CA LYS A 83 1.79 4.79 20.34
C LYS A 83 0.62 5.23 19.46
N GLY A 84 -0.35 4.35 19.20
CA GLY A 84 -1.50 4.66 18.34
C GLY A 84 -2.49 5.62 18.99
N HIS A 85 -2.62 6.83 18.45
CA HIS A 85 -3.71 7.75 18.84
C HIS A 85 -5.04 7.29 18.23
N TRP A 86 -6.13 7.27 19.00
CA TRP A 86 -7.42 6.71 18.58
C TRP A 86 -8.00 7.37 17.32
N LEU A 87 -7.86 8.69 17.17
CA LEU A 87 -8.37 9.41 16.00
C LEU A 87 -7.54 9.10 14.75
N ASP A 88 -6.22 8.95 14.93
CA ASP A 88 -5.34 8.58 13.84
C ASP A 88 -5.65 7.15 13.39
N LYS A 89 -5.79 6.25 14.35
CA LYS A 89 -6.23 4.87 14.14
C LYS A 89 -7.54 4.82 13.34
N LEU A 90 -8.57 5.52 13.80
CA LEU A 90 -9.85 5.60 13.11
C LEU A 90 -9.70 6.08 11.66
N ARG A 91 -8.93 7.15 11.44
CA ARG A 91 -8.83 7.79 10.12
C ARG A 91 -7.98 6.98 9.13
N ARG A 92 -6.79 6.54 9.54
CA ARG A 92 -5.83 5.82 8.68
C ARG A 92 -6.36 4.44 8.34
N GLU A 93 -6.94 3.74 9.31
CA GLU A 93 -7.48 2.40 9.07
C GLU A 93 -8.74 2.45 8.21
N TRP A 94 -9.60 3.45 8.42
CA TRP A 94 -10.72 3.68 7.50
C TRP A 94 -10.23 3.90 6.07
N GLN A 95 -9.20 4.73 5.88
CA GLN A 95 -8.63 4.95 4.55
C GLN A 95 -8.10 3.65 3.94
N MET A 96 -7.29 2.89 4.68
CA MET A 96 -6.73 1.65 4.16
C MET A 96 -7.82 0.64 3.80
N GLU A 97 -8.82 0.45 4.68
CA GLU A 97 -9.94 -0.45 4.42
C GLU A 97 -10.72 -0.02 3.17
N ARG A 98 -11.10 1.26 3.07
CA ARG A 98 -11.84 1.76 1.90
C ARG A 98 -11.03 1.65 0.62
N SER A 99 -9.75 1.98 0.66
CA SER A 99 -8.85 1.89 -0.49
C SER A 99 -8.70 0.45 -0.96
N PHE A 100 -8.44 -0.47 -0.03
CA PHE A 100 -8.22 -1.88 -0.32
C PHE A 100 -9.47 -2.56 -0.87
N GLN A 101 -10.62 -2.41 -0.19
CA GLN A 101 -11.87 -3.04 -0.62
C GLN A 101 -12.35 -2.47 -1.96
N THR A 102 -12.14 -1.17 -2.21
CA THR A 102 -12.45 -0.55 -3.52
C THR A 102 -11.53 -1.08 -4.62
N ALA A 103 -10.23 -1.21 -4.35
CA ALA A 103 -9.28 -1.77 -5.31
C ALA A 103 -9.61 -3.23 -5.67
N LEU A 104 -9.96 -4.07 -4.69
CA LEU A 104 -10.41 -5.44 -4.95
C LEU A 104 -11.67 -5.48 -5.80
N TRP A 105 -12.66 -4.64 -5.48
CA TRP A 105 -13.93 -4.60 -6.21
C TRP A 105 -13.76 -4.15 -7.66
N LEU A 106 -12.96 -3.10 -7.90
CA LEU A 106 -12.73 -2.54 -9.24
C LEU A 106 -11.77 -3.38 -10.09
N LEU A 107 -10.65 -3.81 -9.50
CA LEU A 107 -9.52 -4.35 -10.25
C LEU A 107 -9.53 -5.88 -10.32
N GLN A 108 -10.20 -6.55 -9.38
CA GLN A 108 -10.36 -8.01 -9.33
C GLN A 108 -9.04 -8.78 -9.57
N PRO A 109 -8.00 -8.59 -8.74
CA PRO A 109 -6.73 -9.28 -8.91
C PRO A 109 -6.84 -10.78 -8.60
N ASP A 110 -5.93 -11.57 -9.18
CA ASP A 110 -5.78 -12.99 -8.82
C ASP A 110 -5.08 -13.15 -7.46
N ILE A 111 -4.13 -12.25 -7.16
CA ILE A 111 -3.28 -12.31 -5.97
C ILE A 111 -2.93 -10.92 -5.47
N VAL A 112 -2.81 -10.79 -4.15
CA VAL A 112 -2.34 -9.59 -3.45
C VAL A 112 -1.12 -9.94 -2.63
N PHE A 113 -0.08 -9.11 -2.71
CA PHE A 113 1.10 -9.17 -1.87
C PHE A 113 1.15 -7.95 -0.94
N ILE A 114 1.48 -8.15 0.34
CA ILE A 114 1.82 -7.07 1.28
C ILE A 114 3.28 -7.25 1.72
N LEU A 115 4.14 -6.29 1.41
CA LEU A 115 5.59 -6.38 1.55
C LEU A 115 6.09 -5.85 2.90
N GLY A 116 5.61 -6.44 3.99
CA GLY A 116 6.06 -6.13 5.34
C GLY A 116 5.46 -4.88 5.95
N ASP A 117 5.81 -4.68 7.22
CA ASP A 117 5.33 -3.62 8.10
C ASP A 117 3.81 -3.51 8.07
N VAL A 118 3.18 -4.68 8.28
CA VAL A 118 1.74 -4.79 8.40
C VAL A 118 1.29 -4.01 9.62
N PHE A 119 1.95 -4.25 10.75
CA PHE A 119 1.67 -3.60 12.04
C PHE A 119 2.77 -2.61 12.38
N ASP A 120 2.42 -1.41 12.85
CA ASP A 120 3.41 -0.43 13.32
C ASP A 120 4.14 -0.92 14.59
N GLU A 121 3.45 -1.80 15.31
CA GLU A 121 3.71 -2.18 16.69
C GLU A 121 3.85 -3.69 16.88
N GLY A 122 4.02 -4.47 15.82
CA GLY A 122 4.24 -5.91 15.96
C GLY A 122 5.43 -6.20 16.88
N LYS A 123 6.56 -5.53 16.69
CA LYS A 123 7.82 -5.74 17.40
C LYS A 123 7.78 -5.65 18.93
N TRP A 124 6.81 -4.94 19.49
CA TRP A 124 6.68 -4.70 20.94
C TRP A 124 5.30 -5.05 21.52
N SER A 125 4.39 -5.62 20.71
CA SER A 125 3.01 -5.89 21.13
C SER A 125 2.94 -7.03 22.14
N SER A 126 2.07 -6.84 23.15
CA SER A 126 1.63 -7.92 24.03
C SER A 126 0.89 -9.00 23.21
N PRO A 127 0.76 -10.25 23.70
CA PRO A 127 0.00 -11.29 23.01
C PRO A 127 -1.45 -10.89 22.70
N GLN A 128 -2.08 -10.13 23.60
CA GLN A 128 -3.45 -9.63 23.43
C GLN A 128 -3.52 -8.53 22.36
N ALA A 129 -2.63 -7.52 22.45
CA ALA A 129 -2.56 -6.44 21.46
C ALA A 129 -2.29 -7.00 20.05
N TRP A 130 -1.38 -7.97 19.93
CA TRP A 130 -1.11 -8.69 18.69
C TRP A 130 -2.38 -9.35 18.14
N ALA A 131 -3.13 -10.08 18.97
CA ALA A 131 -4.36 -10.75 18.54
C ALA A 131 -5.44 -9.75 18.08
N ASP A 132 -5.55 -8.61 18.76
CA ASP A 132 -6.49 -7.55 18.40
C ASP A 132 -6.08 -6.86 17.09
N ASP A 133 -4.80 -6.60 16.88
CA ASP A 133 -4.26 -6.05 15.64
C ASP A 133 -4.47 -7.02 14.46
N VAL A 134 -4.20 -8.32 14.65
CA VAL A 134 -4.47 -9.37 13.65
C VAL A 134 -5.95 -9.44 13.29
N ARG A 135 -6.86 -9.36 14.27
CA ARG A 135 -8.31 -9.37 14.00
C ARG A 135 -8.72 -8.18 13.13
N ARG A 136 -8.16 -6.99 13.39
CA ARG A 136 -8.43 -5.80 12.59
C ARG A 136 -7.86 -5.93 11.19
N PHE A 137 -6.62 -6.41 11.06
CA PHE A 137 -6.02 -6.69 9.76
C PHE A 137 -6.90 -7.63 8.92
N GLN A 138 -7.31 -8.77 9.49
CA GLN A 138 -8.11 -9.77 8.78
C GLN A 138 -9.47 -9.21 8.32
N LYS A 139 -10.05 -8.28 9.08
CA LYS A 139 -11.27 -7.58 8.69
C LYS A 139 -11.02 -6.59 7.53
N MET A 140 -9.99 -5.76 7.66
CA MET A 140 -9.72 -4.68 6.70
C MET A 140 -9.22 -5.20 5.35
N PHE A 141 -8.32 -6.18 5.40
CA PHE A 141 -7.66 -6.78 4.23
C PHE A 141 -8.32 -8.10 3.81
N GLN A 142 -9.61 -8.26 4.09
CA GLN A 142 -10.37 -9.43 3.66
C GLN A 142 -10.41 -9.49 2.13
N CYS A 143 -10.04 -10.65 1.57
CA CYS A 143 -10.12 -10.94 0.14
C CYS A 143 -11.28 -11.88 -0.18
N PRO A 144 -11.88 -11.79 -1.39
CA PRO A 144 -12.80 -12.81 -1.88
C PRO A 144 -12.06 -14.15 -2.09
N VAL A 145 -12.81 -15.26 -2.15
CA VAL A 145 -12.24 -16.61 -2.34
C VAL A 145 -11.40 -16.74 -3.61
N SER A 146 -11.70 -15.95 -4.65
CA SER A 146 -10.97 -15.92 -5.91
C SER A 146 -9.61 -15.24 -5.85
N THR A 147 -9.28 -14.54 -4.76
CA THR A 147 -8.07 -13.73 -4.63
C THR A 147 -7.24 -14.22 -3.45
N GLU A 148 -6.00 -14.62 -3.72
CA GLU A 148 -5.06 -15.03 -2.68
C GLU A 148 -4.38 -13.81 -2.04
N LEU A 149 -4.23 -13.80 -0.71
CA LEU A 149 -3.46 -12.79 0.01
C LEU A 149 -2.19 -13.41 0.57
N VAL A 150 -1.05 -12.80 0.24
CA VAL A 150 0.27 -13.22 0.69
C VAL A 150 0.93 -12.05 1.40
N VAL A 151 1.49 -12.31 2.58
CA VAL A 151 2.10 -11.28 3.41
C VAL A 151 3.54 -11.66 3.71
N VAL A 152 4.45 -10.73 3.44
CA VAL A 152 5.88 -10.80 3.80
C VAL A 152 6.08 -10.07 5.11
N VAL A 153 7.07 -10.49 5.89
CA VAL A 153 7.39 -9.88 7.19
C VAL A 153 8.28 -8.65 7.05
N GLY A 154 8.01 -7.60 7.84
CA GLY A 154 8.88 -6.43 7.99
C GLY A 154 9.43 -6.24 9.41
N ASN A 155 10.22 -5.18 9.63
CA ASN A 155 10.88 -4.92 10.91
C ASN A 155 9.91 -4.36 11.97
N HIS A 156 8.84 -3.65 11.59
CA HIS A 156 7.81 -3.28 12.56
C HIS A 156 7.00 -4.49 13.02
N ASP A 157 6.95 -5.57 12.25
CA ASP A 157 6.22 -6.80 12.62
C ASP A 157 6.97 -7.64 13.67
N ILE A 158 8.28 -7.83 13.48
CA ILE A 158 9.10 -8.76 14.30
C ILE A 158 10.29 -8.11 15.01
N GLY A 159 10.55 -6.83 14.78
CA GLY A 159 11.71 -6.08 15.26
C GLY A 159 12.78 -5.94 14.18
N PHE A 160 13.63 -4.92 14.31
CA PHE A 160 14.94 -4.94 13.63
C PHE A 160 15.75 -6.14 14.11
N HIS A 161 16.85 -6.46 13.43
CA HIS A 161 17.67 -7.65 13.74
C HIS A 161 17.98 -7.81 15.24
N TYR A 162 18.41 -6.74 15.91
CA TYR A 162 18.75 -6.77 17.34
C TYR A 162 17.55 -6.98 18.29
N GLU A 163 16.32 -6.78 17.80
CA GLU A 163 15.05 -6.98 18.52
C GLU A 163 14.28 -8.23 18.05
N MET A 164 14.74 -8.87 16.98
CA MET A 164 14.10 -10.04 16.38
C MET A 164 14.25 -11.26 17.30
N THR A 165 13.14 -11.92 17.60
CA THR A 165 13.15 -13.15 18.41
C THR A 165 12.37 -14.27 17.74
N ALA A 166 12.68 -15.52 18.10
CA ALA A 166 11.97 -16.69 17.58
C ALA A 166 10.47 -16.64 17.89
N TYR A 167 10.08 -16.11 19.05
CA TYR A 167 8.66 -15.91 19.39
C TYR A 167 7.96 -14.98 18.41
N LYS A 168 8.57 -13.82 18.10
CA LYS A 168 7.99 -12.82 17.19
C LYS A 168 7.89 -13.36 15.76
N VAL A 169 8.94 -14.04 15.29
CA VAL A 169 8.94 -14.72 13.98
C VAL A 169 7.84 -15.79 13.93
N ASN A 170 7.83 -16.73 14.88
CA ASN A 170 6.89 -17.85 14.86
C ASN A 170 5.42 -17.42 14.94
N ARG A 171 5.08 -16.39 15.73
CA ARG A 171 3.70 -15.90 15.78
C ARG A 171 3.28 -15.22 14.48
N PHE A 172 4.20 -14.53 13.79
CA PHE A 172 3.94 -13.95 12.48
C PHE A 172 3.74 -15.05 11.43
N GLU A 173 4.67 -16.01 11.36
CA GLU A 173 4.61 -17.16 10.45
C GLU A 173 3.29 -17.93 10.60
N LYS A 174 2.84 -18.13 11.85
CA LYS A 174 1.57 -18.81 12.15
C LYS A 174 0.35 -18.06 11.62
N VAL A 175 0.31 -16.73 11.72
CA VAL A 175 -0.85 -15.94 11.28
C VAL A 175 -0.90 -15.84 9.76
N PHE A 176 0.25 -15.62 9.12
CA PHE A 176 0.33 -15.29 7.69
C PHE A 176 0.75 -16.45 6.80
N ASN A 177 0.98 -17.64 7.37
CA ASN A 177 1.54 -18.78 6.65
C ASN A 177 2.82 -18.37 5.88
N PHE A 178 3.69 -17.62 6.54
CA PHE A 178 4.93 -17.11 5.99
C PHE A 178 6.10 -17.97 6.47
N THR A 179 7.14 -18.11 5.65
CA THR A 179 8.47 -18.56 6.06
C THR A 179 9.46 -18.00 5.05
N SER A 180 10.67 -17.63 5.51
CA SER A 180 11.75 -17.31 4.58
C SER A 180 12.05 -18.53 3.69
N GLY A 181 12.26 -18.31 2.40
CA GLY A 181 12.44 -19.38 1.41
C GLY A 181 11.16 -20.12 1.04
N LYS A 182 9.97 -19.54 1.28
CA LYS A 182 8.72 -20.05 0.73
C LYS A 182 8.61 -19.69 -0.75
N LEU A 183 8.34 -20.68 -1.58
CA LEU A 183 7.99 -20.51 -2.99
C LEU A 183 6.47 -20.52 -3.16
N ILE A 184 5.94 -19.56 -3.91
CA ILE A 184 4.55 -19.54 -4.36
C ILE A 184 4.55 -19.55 -5.87
N THR A 185 3.85 -20.54 -6.45
CA THR A 185 3.74 -20.67 -7.90
C THR A 185 2.30 -20.53 -8.35
N ARG A 186 2.00 -19.53 -9.19
CA ARG A 186 0.66 -19.26 -9.73
C ARG A 186 0.74 -18.94 -11.20
N LYS A 187 -0.10 -19.57 -12.02
CA LYS A 187 -0.11 -19.39 -13.49
C LYS A 187 1.29 -19.52 -14.12
N GLY A 188 2.11 -20.44 -13.59
CA GLY A 188 3.49 -20.68 -14.03
C GLY A 188 4.53 -19.65 -13.58
N VAL A 189 4.14 -18.65 -12.79
CA VAL A 189 5.04 -17.62 -12.22
C VAL A 189 5.51 -18.05 -10.85
N ASN A 190 6.83 -17.98 -10.61
CA ASN A 190 7.46 -18.29 -9.34
C ASN A 190 7.72 -17.01 -8.50
N PHE A 191 7.24 -16.98 -7.26
CA PHE A 191 7.48 -15.92 -6.29
C PHE A 191 8.23 -16.47 -5.09
N ILE A 192 9.30 -15.81 -4.67
CA ILE A 192 10.11 -16.21 -3.52
C ILE A 192 9.95 -15.19 -2.41
N LEU A 193 9.53 -15.67 -1.24
CA LEU A 193 9.34 -14.86 -0.06
C LEU A 193 10.63 -14.87 0.78
N VAL A 194 11.17 -13.70 1.05
CA VAL A 194 12.42 -13.53 1.81
C VAL A 194 12.12 -12.78 3.10
N ASN A 195 12.52 -13.35 4.25
CA ASN A 195 12.61 -12.58 5.49
C ASN A 195 13.88 -11.74 5.45
N SER A 196 13.78 -10.51 4.95
CA SER A 196 14.93 -9.60 4.80
C SER A 196 15.54 -9.17 6.14
N VAL A 197 14.76 -9.16 7.23
CA VAL A 197 15.27 -8.87 8.58
C VAL A 197 16.26 -9.96 9.04
N ALA A 198 16.07 -11.20 8.58
CA ALA A 198 16.95 -12.32 8.89
C ALA A 198 18.17 -12.44 7.95
N MET A 199 18.38 -11.47 7.05
CA MET A 199 19.52 -11.41 6.13
C MET A 199 20.65 -10.50 6.65
N GLU A 200 20.89 -10.50 7.97
CA GLU A 200 21.89 -9.66 8.64
C GLU A 200 23.35 -10.01 8.26
N GLY A 201 23.62 -11.30 8.03
CA GLY A 201 24.96 -11.81 7.73
C GLY A 201 25.87 -12.06 8.95
N ASP A 202 25.35 -12.01 10.18
CA ASP A 202 26.12 -12.23 11.42
C ASP A 202 26.13 -13.69 11.90
N GLY A 203 25.42 -14.59 11.20
CA GLY A 203 25.33 -16.01 11.57
C GLY A 203 24.40 -16.32 12.74
N CYS A 204 23.49 -15.40 13.12
CA CYS A 204 22.48 -15.66 14.14
C CYS A 204 21.66 -16.94 13.82
N ALA A 205 21.09 -17.60 14.84
CA ALA A 205 20.37 -18.87 14.64
C ALA A 205 19.20 -18.75 13.65
N LEU A 206 18.41 -17.67 13.75
CA LEU A 206 17.30 -17.38 12.83
C LEU A 206 17.80 -17.04 11.42
N CYS A 207 18.94 -16.34 11.33
CA CYS A 207 19.58 -15.93 10.09
C CYS A 207 20.10 -17.15 9.32
N ARG A 208 20.84 -18.03 10.00
CA ARG A 208 21.33 -19.29 9.43
C ARG A 208 20.18 -20.20 8.98
N ALA A 209 19.12 -20.31 9.78
CA ALA A 209 17.94 -21.08 9.39
C ALA A 209 17.26 -20.50 8.14
N SER A 210 17.15 -19.17 8.05
CA SER A 210 16.59 -18.47 6.90
C SER A 210 17.45 -18.64 5.64
N GLU A 211 18.76 -18.43 5.74
CA GLU A 211 19.69 -18.65 4.61
C GLU A 211 19.69 -20.11 4.16
N ALA A 212 19.66 -21.08 5.08
CA ALA A 212 19.61 -22.50 4.73
C ALA A 212 18.36 -22.86 3.91
N LYS A 213 17.19 -22.31 4.28
CA LYS A 213 15.95 -22.48 3.51
C LYS A 213 16.06 -21.86 2.11
N LEU A 214 16.65 -20.66 2.00
CA LEU A 214 16.86 -19.98 0.72
C LEU A 214 17.85 -20.74 -0.19
N VAL A 215 18.95 -21.25 0.36
CA VAL A 215 19.92 -22.07 -0.37
C VAL A 215 19.29 -23.37 -0.87
N ALA A 216 18.49 -24.04 -0.03
CA ALA A 216 17.78 -25.25 -0.43
C ALA A 216 16.79 -24.97 -1.59
N LEU A 217 16.05 -23.86 -1.51
CA LEU A 217 15.14 -23.44 -2.58
C LEU A 217 15.89 -23.08 -3.87
N SER A 218 17.02 -22.37 -3.75
CA SER A 218 17.89 -22.05 -4.89
C SER A 218 18.36 -23.32 -5.61
N HIS A 219 18.78 -24.34 -4.87
CA HIS A 219 19.13 -25.63 -5.45
C HIS A 219 17.95 -26.26 -6.21
N GLN A 220 16.74 -26.23 -5.63
CA GLN A 220 15.53 -26.76 -6.26
C GLN A 220 15.20 -26.05 -7.58
N LEU A 221 15.27 -24.71 -7.61
CA LEU A 221 15.03 -23.91 -8.81
C LEU A 221 16.08 -24.16 -9.88
N ASN A 222 17.37 -24.18 -9.50
CA ASN A 222 18.46 -24.47 -10.43
C ASN A 222 18.29 -25.86 -11.07
N CYS A 223 17.92 -26.89 -10.28
CA CYS A 223 17.61 -28.22 -10.81
C CYS A 223 16.44 -28.23 -11.80
N SER A 224 15.43 -27.39 -11.57
CA SER A 224 14.25 -27.27 -12.43
C SER A 224 14.54 -26.54 -13.75
N GLN A 225 15.61 -25.74 -13.79
CA GLN A 225 16.06 -25.01 -14.98
C GLN A 225 17.10 -25.76 -15.82
N GLN A 226 17.56 -26.96 -15.39
CA GLN A 226 18.55 -27.74 -16.15
C GLN A 226 17.97 -28.27 -17.46
N LYS A 227 18.77 -28.16 -18.54
CA LYS A 227 18.44 -28.77 -19.83
C LYS A 227 18.45 -30.31 -19.72
N PRO A 228 17.54 -31.03 -20.41
CA PRO A 228 17.37 -32.47 -20.27
C PRO A 228 18.62 -33.32 -20.59
N ASN A 229 19.57 -32.81 -21.38
CA ASN A 229 20.79 -33.54 -21.78
C ASN A 229 21.97 -33.42 -20.79
N HIS A 230 21.84 -32.62 -19.72
CA HIS A 230 22.87 -32.46 -18.68
C HIS A 230 22.22 -32.40 -17.29
N SER A 231 21.43 -33.41 -16.93
CA SER A 231 20.92 -33.52 -15.56
C SER A 231 22.04 -33.90 -14.60
N ASP A 232 22.40 -32.99 -13.69
CA ASP A 232 23.29 -33.31 -12.58
C ASP A 232 22.65 -34.45 -11.76
N LYS A 233 23.43 -35.48 -11.40
CA LYS A 233 22.95 -36.57 -10.54
C LYS A 233 22.34 -36.04 -9.23
N ARG A 234 22.79 -34.87 -8.75
CA ARG A 234 22.26 -34.18 -7.57
C ARG A 234 20.80 -33.70 -7.72
N CYS A 235 20.29 -33.60 -8.94
CA CYS A 235 18.93 -33.15 -9.23
C CYS A 235 17.93 -34.29 -9.46
N SER A 236 18.37 -35.55 -9.38
CA SER A 236 17.54 -36.73 -9.74
C SER A 236 16.28 -36.91 -8.87
N ASN A 237 16.33 -36.49 -7.61
CA ASN A 237 15.23 -36.65 -6.64
C ASN A 237 14.56 -35.31 -6.27
N VAL A 238 14.80 -34.26 -7.06
CA VAL A 238 14.30 -32.92 -6.78
C VAL A 238 12.99 -32.70 -7.54
N GLU A 239 11.96 -32.25 -6.83
CA GLU A 239 10.68 -31.89 -7.45
C GLU A 239 10.88 -30.75 -8.45
N LYS A 240 10.44 -30.98 -9.69
CA LYS A 240 10.56 -30.00 -10.78
C LYS A 240 9.52 -28.91 -10.65
N LEU A 241 9.98 -27.68 -10.57
CA LEU A 241 9.18 -26.46 -10.56
C LEU A 241 8.99 -25.93 -11.99
N PRO A 242 7.97 -25.09 -12.24
CA PRO A 242 7.87 -24.38 -13.51
C PRO A 242 9.13 -23.60 -13.84
N SER A 243 9.56 -23.65 -15.09
CA SER A 243 10.77 -22.98 -15.57
C SER A 243 10.50 -21.48 -15.79
N SER A 244 10.37 -20.76 -14.68
CA SER A 244 10.20 -19.30 -14.64
C SER A 244 11.25 -18.70 -13.74
N GLU A 245 11.96 -17.69 -14.24
CA GLU A 245 12.86 -16.87 -13.41
C GLU A 245 12.03 -16.21 -12.30
N PRO A 246 12.45 -16.35 -11.03
CA PRO A 246 11.59 -15.98 -9.92
C PRO A 246 11.49 -14.45 -9.77
N ILE A 247 10.41 -14.05 -9.11
CA ILE A 247 10.22 -12.70 -8.59
C ILE A 247 10.51 -12.75 -7.08
N LEU A 248 11.44 -11.92 -6.59
CA LEU A 248 11.72 -11.83 -5.16
C LEU A 248 10.75 -10.86 -4.50
N LEU A 249 10.16 -11.28 -3.39
CA LEU A 249 9.29 -10.48 -2.54
C LEU A 249 9.92 -10.37 -1.16
N GLN A 250 10.25 -9.15 -0.76
CA GLN A 250 10.91 -8.87 0.49
C GLN A 250 10.48 -7.52 1.06
N HIS A 251 10.86 -7.22 2.30
CA HIS A 251 10.54 -5.92 2.89
C HIS A 251 11.66 -4.91 2.67
N TYR A 252 12.90 -5.19 3.11
CA TYR A 252 14.02 -4.28 2.87
C TYR A 252 14.43 -4.29 1.40
N PRO A 253 14.74 -3.15 0.79
CA PRO A 253 15.31 -3.11 -0.54
C PRO A 253 16.66 -3.82 -0.60
N LEU A 254 17.07 -4.21 -1.81
CA LEU A 254 18.47 -4.59 -2.03
C LEU A 254 19.38 -3.38 -1.82
N TYR A 255 20.66 -3.67 -1.62
CA TYR A 255 21.67 -2.64 -1.42
C TYR A 255 21.66 -1.60 -2.54
N ARG A 256 21.44 -0.35 -2.16
CA ARG A 256 21.69 0.84 -2.95
C ARG A 256 22.16 1.95 -2.02
N LYS A 257 22.98 2.87 -2.52
CA LYS A 257 23.61 3.91 -1.69
C LYS A 257 22.59 4.87 -1.08
N ASN A 258 21.58 5.24 -1.84
CA ASN A 258 20.49 6.15 -1.48
C ASN A 258 19.42 6.11 -2.59
N ASP A 259 18.44 7.00 -2.51
CA ASP A 259 17.33 7.12 -3.46
C ASP A 259 17.52 8.24 -4.50
N ALA A 260 18.77 8.69 -4.74
CA ALA A 260 19.05 9.85 -5.61
C ALA A 260 18.60 9.65 -7.07
N GLU A 261 18.61 8.41 -7.56
CA GLU A 261 18.19 8.04 -8.91
C GLU A 261 16.67 7.78 -9.03
N CYS A 262 15.97 7.67 -7.89
CA CYS A 262 14.54 7.40 -7.90
C CYS A 262 13.77 8.60 -8.46
N SER A 263 12.74 8.31 -9.26
CA SER A 263 11.84 9.31 -9.84
C SER A 263 10.38 8.95 -9.62
N GLY A 264 9.46 9.85 -9.98
CA GLY A 264 8.02 9.69 -9.79
C GLY A 264 7.47 10.53 -8.63
N GLU A 265 6.15 10.76 -8.65
CA GLU A 265 5.45 11.62 -7.67
C GLU A 265 5.46 11.04 -6.24
N ASP A 266 5.66 9.73 -6.12
CA ASP A 266 5.69 8.98 -4.86
C ASP A 266 7.10 8.70 -4.34
N SER A 267 8.11 9.22 -5.02
CA SER A 267 9.50 9.14 -4.57
C SER A 267 9.77 10.11 -3.42
N ALA A 268 10.82 9.85 -2.63
CA ALA A 268 11.18 10.69 -1.49
C ALA A 268 11.51 12.14 -1.91
N SER A 269 11.53 13.08 -0.96
CA SER A 269 11.90 14.47 -1.27
C SER A 269 13.33 14.58 -1.85
N PRO A 270 13.64 15.63 -2.65
CA PRO A 270 14.98 15.81 -3.21
C PRO A 270 16.11 15.81 -2.17
N GLU A 271 15.82 16.25 -0.95
CA GLU A 271 16.74 16.24 0.19
C GLU A 271 16.91 14.83 0.76
N GLU A 272 15.81 14.13 1.05
CA GLU A 272 15.82 12.78 1.62
C GLU A 272 16.50 11.77 0.69
N LYS A 273 16.26 11.87 -0.63
CA LYS A 273 16.86 10.99 -1.64
C LYS A 273 18.39 10.97 -1.64
N LYS A 274 19.02 12.05 -1.16
CA LYS A 274 20.48 12.17 -1.13
C LYS A 274 21.09 11.59 0.13
N ILE A 275 20.29 11.33 1.17
CA ILE A 275 20.73 10.78 2.44
C ILE A 275 21.24 9.35 2.18
N PRO A 276 22.51 9.04 2.52
CA PRO A 276 23.04 7.69 2.38
C PRO A 276 22.27 6.71 3.26
N PHE A 277 21.88 5.58 2.68
CA PHE A 277 21.28 4.48 3.41
C PHE A 277 22.31 3.75 4.27
N LYS A 278 21.84 3.33 5.45
CA LYS A 278 22.54 2.45 6.35
C LYS A 278 22.18 1.00 6.03
N GLU A 279 23.19 0.22 5.66
CA GLU A 279 23.06 -1.22 5.49
C GLU A 279 22.49 -1.90 6.74
N LYS A 280 21.70 -2.96 6.52
CA LYS A 280 21.03 -3.77 7.55
C LYS A 280 19.96 -3.02 8.34
N TYR A 281 19.71 -1.76 7.97
CA TYR A 281 18.67 -0.93 8.55
C TYR A 281 17.72 -0.44 7.48
N ASP A 282 18.19 0.44 6.59
CA ASP A 282 17.38 1.02 5.50
C ASP A 282 17.31 0.11 4.26
N VAL A 283 18.35 -0.71 4.07
CA VAL A 283 18.51 -1.66 2.95
C VAL A 283 19.26 -2.91 3.41
N LEU A 284 19.17 -4.00 2.66
CA LEU A 284 20.05 -5.16 2.86
C LEU A 284 21.53 -4.78 2.69
N SER A 285 22.43 -5.55 3.32
CA SER A 285 23.86 -5.37 3.09
C SER A 285 24.22 -5.70 1.64
N GLN A 286 25.36 -5.18 1.18
CA GLN A 286 25.87 -5.49 -0.15
C GLN A 286 26.05 -7.01 -0.34
N GLU A 287 26.59 -7.70 0.67
CA GLU A 287 26.79 -9.16 0.63
C GLU A 287 25.47 -9.93 0.59
N ALA A 288 24.50 -9.55 1.43
CA ALA A 288 23.18 -10.18 1.44
C ALA A 288 22.47 -10.01 0.09
N SER A 289 22.57 -8.83 -0.51
CA SER A 289 22.01 -8.53 -1.82
C SER A 289 22.67 -9.38 -2.91
N GLN A 290 24.00 -9.49 -2.90
CA GLN A 290 24.74 -10.33 -3.84
C GLN A 290 24.39 -11.82 -3.69
N LYS A 291 24.22 -12.32 -2.45
CA LYS A 291 23.76 -13.70 -2.20
C LYS A 291 22.42 -13.98 -2.86
N LEU A 292 21.42 -13.11 -2.66
CA LEU A 292 20.08 -13.28 -3.25
C LEU A 292 20.13 -13.26 -4.78
N MET A 293 20.87 -12.32 -5.37
CA MET A 293 21.07 -12.26 -6.82
C MET A 293 21.74 -13.51 -7.36
N TRP A 294 22.77 -14.01 -6.68
CA TRP A 294 23.50 -15.22 -7.07
C TRP A 294 22.64 -16.48 -6.97
N TRP A 295 21.91 -16.63 -5.86
CA TRP A 295 21.08 -17.81 -5.60
C TRP A 295 19.90 -17.92 -6.55
N PHE A 296 19.26 -16.81 -6.90
CA PHE A 296 17.97 -16.86 -7.59
C PHE A 296 17.98 -16.30 -9.00
N ARG A 297 18.93 -15.43 -9.35
CA ARG A 297 18.96 -14.69 -10.64
C ARG A 297 17.56 -14.18 -11.01
N PRO A 298 16.92 -13.39 -10.12
CA PRO A 298 15.54 -13.02 -10.30
C PRO A 298 15.38 -12.08 -11.50
N ARG A 299 14.18 -12.09 -12.10
CA ARG A 299 13.84 -11.13 -13.17
C ARG A 299 13.21 -9.84 -12.65
N LEU A 300 12.74 -9.85 -11.41
CA LEU A 300 12.14 -8.70 -10.74
C LEU A 300 12.30 -8.85 -9.23
N VAL A 301 12.57 -7.73 -8.55
CA VAL A 301 12.56 -7.64 -7.09
C VAL A 301 11.52 -6.61 -6.67
N LEU A 302 10.67 -6.97 -5.72
CA LEU A 302 9.68 -6.06 -5.14
C LEU A 302 9.96 -5.93 -3.64
N SER A 303 10.14 -4.69 -3.18
CA SER A 303 10.48 -4.32 -1.80
C SER A 303 9.54 -3.24 -1.25
N GLY A 304 9.66 -2.90 0.04
CA GLY A 304 8.91 -1.84 0.72
C GLY A 304 9.85 -0.96 1.57
N HIS A 305 9.51 -0.78 2.86
CA HIS A 305 10.35 -0.25 3.95
C HIS A 305 10.69 1.24 3.90
N THR A 306 11.13 1.76 2.76
CA THR A 306 11.49 3.20 2.62
C THR A 306 10.28 4.13 2.65
N HIS A 307 9.08 3.54 2.72
CA HIS A 307 7.77 4.16 2.51
C HIS A 307 7.61 4.85 1.16
N SER A 308 8.65 4.91 0.32
CA SER A 308 8.71 5.70 -0.90
C SER A 308 8.86 4.86 -2.15
N GLY A 309 8.20 5.31 -3.21
CA GLY A 309 8.29 4.68 -4.51
C GLY A 309 9.68 4.88 -5.08
N CYS A 310 10.35 3.80 -5.42
CA CYS A 310 11.62 3.86 -6.13
C CYS A 310 11.74 2.71 -7.13
N GLU A 311 12.30 3.01 -8.29
CA GLU A 311 12.64 2.03 -9.31
C GLU A 311 14.14 2.13 -9.57
N VAL A 312 14.85 1.02 -9.38
CA VAL A 312 16.30 0.93 -9.62
C VAL A 312 16.62 -0.28 -10.48
N LEU A 313 17.74 -0.21 -11.20
CA LEU A 313 18.20 -1.28 -12.07
C LEU A 313 19.51 -1.88 -11.54
N HIS A 314 19.43 -3.09 -10.98
CA HIS A 314 20.59 -3.80 -10.46
C HIS A 314 21.37 -4.50 -11.57
N ALA A 315 22.70 -4.37 -11.53
CA ALA A 315 23.62 -4.93 -12.52
C ALA A 315 23.24 -4.62 -13.98
N GLY A 316 22.55 -3.49 -14.22
CA GLY A 316 22.08 -3.08 -15.54
C GLY A 316 20.99 -3.97 -16.16
N ARG A 317 20.39 -4.89 -15.40
CA ARG A 317 19.44 -5.87 -15.95
C ARG A 317 18.24 -6.18 -15.07
N ILE A 318 18.40 -6.22 -13.74
CA ILE A 318 17.36 -6.71 -12.83
C ILE A 318 16.65 -5.51 -12.20
N PRO A 319 15.42 -5.19 -12.60
CA PRO A 319 14.67 -4.10 -11.98
C PRO A 319 14.28 -4.49 -10.56
N GLU A 320 14.38 -3.52 -9.66
CA GLU A 320 13.76 -3.53 -8.35
C GLU A 320 12.78 -2.37 -8.24
N VAL A 321 11.59 -2.66 -7.72
CA VAL A 321 10.59 -1.64 -7.35
C VAL A 321 10.37 -1.68 -5.85
N SER A 322 10.76 -0.60 -5.17
CA SER A 322 10.32 -0.32 -3.80
C SER A 322 8.93 0.29 -3.86
N VAL A 323 7.96 -0.42 -3.30
CA VAL A 323 6.54 -0.05 -3.30
C VAL A 323 6.31 1.01 -2.22
N PRO A 324 5.62 2.12 -2.56
CA PRO A 324 5.33 3.16 -1.59
C PRO A 324 4.39 2.65 -0.49
N SER A 325 4.37 3.34 0.64
CA SER A 325 3.41 3.02 1.71
C SER A 325 1.97 3.17 1.23
N PHE A 326 1.13 2.22 1.67
CA PHE A 326 -0.31 2.21 1.42
C PHE A 326 -1.10 3.13 2.38
N SER A 327 -0.46 3.65 3.42
CA SER A 327 -1.08 4.37 4.52
C SER A 327 -0.84 5.88 4.46
N TRP A 328 -1.89 6.67 4.70
CA TRP A 328 -1.71 8.12 4.86
C TRP A 328 -0.81 8.51 6.04
N ARG A 329 -0.52 7.59 6.96
CA ARG A 329 0.34 7.88 8.12
C ARG A 329 1.78 8.17 7.69
N ASN A 330 2.22 7.50 6.64
CA ASN A 330 3.60 7.60 6.15
C ASN A 330 3.73 8.62 5.02
N ARG A 331 2.63 8.98 4.33
CA ARG A 331 2.65 9.91 3.19
C ARG A 331 1.30 10.46 2.79
N ASN A 332 1.33 11.64 2.18
CA ASN A 332 0.13 12.32 1.68
C ASN A 332 -0.47 11.62 0.44
N ASN A 333 0.34 10.94 -0.38
CA ASN A 333 -0.04 10.29 -1.65
C ASN A 333 0.28 8.77 -1.65
N PRO A 334 -0.37 7.97 -0.79
CA PRO A 334 -0.12 6.53 -0.76
C PRO A 334 -0.56 5.87 -2.06
N GLY A 335 -0.06 4.66 -2.29
CA GLY A 335 -0.32 3.95 -3.54
C GLY A 335 -0.01 2.48 -3.44
N PHE A 336 -0.21 1.79 -4.55
CA PHE A 336 0.17 0.40 -4.73
C PHE A 336 0.65 0.13 -6.15
N VAL A 337 1.32 -0.99 -6.35
CA VAL A 337 1.75 -1.43 -7.69
C VAL A 337 0.78 -2.50 -8.20
N MET A 338 0.40 -2.37 -9.46
CA MET A 338 -0.33 -3.37 -10.22
C MET A 338 0.63 -4.06 -11.18
N GLY A 339 0.61 -5.39 -11.19
CA GLY A 339 1.42 -6.20 -12.09
C GLY A 339 0.57 -7.12 -12.95
N SER A 340 0.81 -7.08 -14.25
CA SER A 340 0.37 -8.13 -15.18
C SER A 340 1.57 -9.00 -15.49
N ILE A 341 1.52 -10.28 -15.11
CA ILE A 341 2.70 -11.13 -15.02
C ILE A 341 2.45 -12.45 -15.75
N THR A 342 3.38 -12.83 -16.61
CA THR A 342 3.45 -14.15 -17.27
C THR A 342 4.69 -14.89 -16.78
N PRO A 343 4.86 -16.19 -17.07
CA PRO A 343 6.07 -16.92 -16.67
C PRO A 343 7.39 -16.32 -17.16
N THR A 344 7.35 -15.60 -18.29
CA THR A 344 8.54 -15.07 -18.99
C THR A 344 8.66 -13.55 -18.90
N ASP A 345 7.55 -12.82 -18.94
CA ASP A 345 7.55 -11.35 -18.95
C ASP A 345 6.58 -10.74 -17.91
N PHE A 346 6.69 -9.45 -17.65
CA PHE A 346 5.82 -8.69 -16.75
C PHE A 346 5.69 -7.22 -17.16
N SER A 347 4.61 -6.59 -16.72
CA SER A 347 4.38 -5.15 -16.86
C SER A 347 3.84 -4.60 -15.54
N LEU A 348 4.38 -3.48 -15.08
CA LEU A 348 4.02 -2.86 -13.79
C LEU A 348 3.46 -1.46 -14.01
N GLN A 349 2.49 -1.09 -13.18
CA GLN A 349 1.92 0.25 -13.15
C GLN A 349 1.59 0.65 -11.72
N LYS A 350 1.95 1.86 -11.32
CA LYS A 350 1.56 2.44 -10.04
C LYS A 350 0.11 2.93 -10.09
N CYS A 351 -0.65 2.66 -9.03
CA CYS A 351 -1.98 3.19 -8.80
C CYS A 351 -1.97 4.01 -7.50
N PHE A 352 -2.20 5.32 -7.61
CA PHE A 352 -2.26 6.21 -6.46
C PHE A 352 -3.62 6.19 -5.79
N LEU A 353 -3.63 6.47 -4.50
CA LEU A 353 -4.83 6.64 -3.69
C LEU A 353 -5.14 8.13 -3.50
N PRO A 354 -6.34 8.49 -3.00
CA PRO A 354 -6.67 9.87 -2.73
C PRO A 354 -5.65 10.53 -1.81
N TYR A 355 -5.36 11.81 -2.05
CA TYR A 355 -4.44 12.58 -1.23
C TYR A 355 -5.12 12.96 0.09
N GLU A 356 -4.44 12.78 1.23
CA GLU A 356 -5.01 13.16 2.53
C GLU A 356 -5.34 14.67 2.55
N SER A 357 -4.37 15.49 2.16
CA SER A 357 -4.48 16.94 2.06
C SER A 357 -5.66 17.39 1.20
N ARG A 358 -5.98 16.68 0.11
CA ARG A 358 -7.15 16.99 -0.73
C ARG A 358 -8.46 16.68 -0.01
N VAL A 359 -8.51 15.57 0.73
CA VAL A 359 -9.69 15.24 1.54
C VAL A 359 -9.89 16.27 2.66
N LEU A 360 -8.82 16.62 3.38
CA LEU A 360 -8.87 17.64 4.44
C LEU A 360 -9.25 19.01 3.88
N THR A 361 -8.68 19.41 2.74
CA THR A 361 -9.03 20.68 2.08
C THR A 361 -10.49 20.71 1.66
N THR A 362 -11.02 19.58 1.17
CA THR A 362 -12.44 19.45 0.81
C THR A 362 -13.33 19.63 2.04
N TYR A 363 -12.98 19.00 3.17
CA TYR A 363 -13.69 19.21 4.44
C TYR A 363 -13.64 20.65 4.93
N CYS A 364 -12.47 21.29 4.90
CA CYS A 364 -12.30 22.69 5.31
C CYS A 364 -13.11 23.64 4.43
N ALA A 365 -13.06 23.47 3.10
CA ALA A 365 -13.82 24.28 2.16
C ALA A 365 -15.33 24.11 2.34
N ALA A 366 -15.79 22.87 2.54
CA ALA A 366 -17.19 22.58 2.83
C ALA A 366 -17.65 23.18 4.18
N GLY A 367 -16.81 23.12 5.21
CA GLY A 367 -17.07 23.73 6.51
C GLY A 367 -17.20 25.26 6.42
N ALA A 368 -16.31 25.92 5.68
CA ALA A 368 -16.39 27.36 5.42
C ALA A 368 -17.68 27.73 4.67
N LEU A 369 -18.03 26.97 3.62
CA LEU A 369 -19.27 27.17 2.88
C LEU A 369 -20.50 26.97 3.77
N LEU A 370 -20.49 25.96 4.65
CA LEU A 370 -21.56 25.72 5.61
C LEU A 370 -21.77 26.91 6.54
N VAL A 371 -20.69 27.48 7.08
CA VAL A 371 -20.76 28.69 7.92
C VAL A 371 -21.36 29.85 7.14
N ILE A 372 -20.92 30.08 5.89
CA ILE A 372 -21.48 31.15 5.03
C ILE A 372 -22.98 30.94 4.81
N LEU A 373 -23.43 29.72 4.52
CA LEU A 373 -24.84 29.40 4.30
C LEU A 373 -25.69 29.65 5.56
N VAL A 374 -25.15 29.33 6.74
CA VAL A 374 -25.81 29.60 8.03
C VAL A 374 -25.89 31.11 8.30
N LEU A 375 -24.79 31.85 8.14
CA LEU A 375 -24.78 33.30 8.33
C LEU A 375 -25.71 34.02 7.35
N ALA A 376 -25.76 33.57 6.10
CA ALA A 376 -26.67 34.08 5.08
C ALA A 376 -28.14 33.84 5.47
N HIS A 377 -28.46 32.65 5.98
CA HIS A 377 -29.83 32.32 6.41
C HIS A 377 -30.32 33.19 7.57
N PHE A 378 -29.43 33.48 8.53
CA PHE A 378 -29.73 34.35 9.66
C PHE A 378 -29.55 35.85 9.35
N GLN A 379 -29.26 36.23 8.11
CA GLN A 379 -29.00 37.62 7.68
C GLN A 379 -27.87 38.30 8.49
N LEU A 380 -26.94 37.51 9.01
CA LEU A 380 -25.78 37.98 9.78
C LEU A 380 -24.61 38.40 8.88
N LEU A 381 -24.71 38.13 7.57
CA LEU A 381 -23.82 38.72 6.58
C LEU A 381 -24.25 40.17 6.35
N THR A 382 -23.46 41.12 6.83
CA THR A 382 -23.64 42.52 6.45
C THR A 382 -23.42 42.64 4.93
N PRO A 383 -24.39 43.16 4.17
CA PRO A 383 -24.16 43.37 2.74
C PRO A 383 -22.99 44.36 2.56
N PRO A 384 -22.12 44.16 1.54
CA PRO A 384 -20.97 45.04 1.29
C PRO A 384 -21.36 46.50 0.99
N PHE A 385 -22.66 46.78 0.84
CA PHE A 385 -23.21 48.13 0.66
C PHE A 385 -22.87 49.10 1.81
N CYS A 386 -22.75 48.63 3.06
CA CYS A 386 -22.38 49.50 4.18
C CYS A 386 -20.89 49.91 4.18
N PHE A 387 -20.02 49.13 3.53
CA PHE A 387 -18.59 49.46 3.41
C PHE A 387 -18.34 50.41 2.24
N ALA A 388 -19.05 50.23 1.11
CA ALA A 388 -18.99 51.14 -0.02
C ALA A 388 -19.48 52.56 0.33
N GLN A 389 -20.54 52.70 1.14
CA GLN A 389 -21.00 54.01 1.60
C GLN A 389 -20.01 54.72 2.52
N ARG A 390 -19.24 54.00 3.36
CA ARG A 390 -18.21 54.59 4.22
C ARG A 390 -16.94 55.03 3.47
N LEU A 391 -16.61 54.39 2.35
CA LEU A 391 -15.52 54.81 1.48
C LEU A 391 -15.91 56.01 0.60
N ILE A 392 -17.16 56.05 0.10
CA ILE A 392 -17.68 57.16 -0.69
C ILE A 392 -17.90 58.41 0.18
N SER A 393 -18.26 58.28 1.46
CA SER A 393 -18.36 59.45 2.37
C SER A 393 -17.00 60.02 2.78
N LYS A 394 -15.91 59.25 2.73
CA LYS A 394 -14.55 59.75 3.01
C LYS A 394 -13.94 60.50 1.82
N HIS A 395 -14.36 60.22 0.59
CA HIS A 395 -13.89 60.94 -0.60
C HIS A 395 -14.66 62.23 -0.93
N LYS A 396 -15.75 62.54 -0.19
CA LYS A 396 -16.49 63.81 -0.33
C LYS A 396 -16.11 64.88 0.70
N ALA A 397 -15.04 64.65 1.46
CA ALA A 397 -14.48 65.61 2.40
C ALA A 397 -13.03 65.96 2.01
N VAL A 398 -12.87 66.57 0.84
CA VAL A 398 -11.71 67.41 0.44
C VAL A 398 -12.26 68.58 -0.36
#